data_AF-A0A8T4VT99-F1
#
_entry.id   AF-A0A8T4VT99-F1
#
_cell.length_a   1.000
_cell.length_b   1.000
_cell.length_c   1.000
_cell.angle_alpha   90.00
_cell.angle_beta   90.00
_cell.angle_gamma   90.00
#
_symmetry.space_group_name_H-M   'P 1'
#
loop_
_entity.id
_entity.type
_entity.pdbx_description
1 polymer ?
#
loop_
_entity_poly.entity_id
_entity_poly.type
_entity_poly.pdbx_seq_one_letter_code
_entity_poly.pdbx_strand_id
1 'polypeptide(L)'
;MHMQRRGLYAILLIGILAGSVIPAGAVQTAPAPGEHTTSIGCNTTGDLPAWADGMFNGTISRAGEVTGDVTGYVKLGRTSQRGFFSGTWNTETGQGRARGFFYGMLLVGQITISGGSLSVPLLGILQSDASRFSVRLLSPPGRQLQVSGVRHASFLPKPDGPYDIGTTTMHLVDRDREERFTDDPADSREIMLQFWYPAANSNDDRAAYMDPETFDWLKHESPIPLFWIPDGGYTSAMPHAVRNAPPVPGETFPVLLFSHGYDGVREIYTSLVEELVSHGYIVAAVQHPYVAGVTVFPDGRVVEHQPAPADPGEAEAYFEMAFDSVTGDIDFVLDCLPGMDIPLQASFDLDRVGIYGHSFGGGASAAACNRDDRVLAGAALDGYFYSDVVENGSKKPFLSLLADGHFERDASLQQMWNRTQSDIYMATAAGAAHYSYTDVGLLLTHVAPLIPRHAVGFGSIEPRRLIEIANAYTLAFFDAYLKEQPLDALLNLAGQYPEVTFDYK
;
A
#
# COMPACT_ATOMS: atom_id res chain seq x y z
N MET A 1 35.82 -0.66 -9.32
CA MET A 1 36.43 -1.58 -10.32
C MET A 1 35.42 -2.69 -10.63
N HIS A 2 34.58 -2.52 -11.65
CA HIS A 2 33.40 -3.39 -11.87
C HIS A 2 33.60 -4.42 -12.98
N MET A 3 33.58 -5.71 -12.62
CA MET A 3 32.97 -6.82 -13.39
C MET A 3 33.27 -8.15 -12.69
N GLN A 4 32.22 -8.90 -12.29
CA GLN A 4 32.02 -10.34 -12.56
C GLN A 4 31.01 -10.96 -11.59
N ARG A 5 29.81 -11.27 -12.10
CA ARG A 5 29.11 -12.57 -11.97
C ARG A 5 27.77 -12.49 -12.72
N ARG A 6 27.68 -13.18 -13.86
CA ARG A 6 26.43 -13.42 -14.60
C ARG A 6 26.43 -14.85 -15.13
N GLY A 7 25.26 -15.48 -15.14
CA GLY A 7 24.96 -16.69 -15.90
C GLY A 7 24.63 -17.91 -15.04
N LEU A 8 23.37 -18.34 -15.10
CA LEU A 8 22.98 -19.47 -15.96
C LEU A 8 21.47 -19.48 -16.22
N TYR A 9 21.00 -20.49 -16.97
CA TYR A 9 19.61 -20.89 -17.21
C TYR A 9 18.75 -20.07 -18.19
N ALA A 10 18.60 -20.66 -19.39
CA ALA A 10 17.50 -20.52 -20.35
C ALA A 10 17.28 -21.90 -21.02
N ILE A 11 16.31 -22.03 -21.96
CA ILE A 11 15.90 -23.28 -22.69
C ILE A 11 14.95 -24.17 -21.83
N LEU A 12 13.87 -24.82 -22.32
CA LEU A 12 13.26 -25.04 -23.66
C LEU A 12 11.85 -24.33 -23.71
N LEU A 13 10.72 -24.67 -24.38
CA LEU A 13 10.22 -25.70 -25.31
C LEU A 13 9.00 -25.12 -26.10
N ILE A 14 8.68 -25.64 -27.31
CA ILE A 14 7.56 -25.16 -28.18
C ILE A 14 6.77 -26.34 -28.81
N GLY A 15 5.45 -26.19 -28.97
CA GLY A 15 4.61 -26.94 -29.95
C GLY A 15 3.24 -27.44 -29.44
N ILE A 16 2.26 -27.82 -30.29
CA ILE A 16 2.13 -27.67 -31.77
C ILE A 16 0.66 -27.99 -32.24
N LEU A 17 0.12 -27.22 -33.23
CA LEU A 17 -0.97 -27.52 -34.22
C LEU A 17 -2.38 -28.05 -33.74
N ALA A 18 -3.42 -28.21 -34.59
CA ALA A 18 -4.05 -27.33 -35.61
C ALA A 18 -5.37 -27.93 -36.19
N GLY A 19 -6.18 -27.09 -36.88
CA GLY A 19 -7.32 -27.46 -37.77
C GLY A 19 -8.72 -27.35 -37.14
N SER A 20 -9.88 -27.18 -37.82
CA SER A 20 -10.31 -26.93 -39.23
C SER A 20 -11.74 -27.55 -39.36
N VAL A 21 -12.76 -27.12 -40.14
CA VAL A 21 -13.00 -25.99 -41.07
C VAL A 21 -14.51 -26.00 -41.49
N ILE A 22 -15.23 -24.85 -41.47
CA ILE A 22 -16.34 -24.40 -42.41
C ILE A 22 -17.62 -25.32 -42.56
N PRO A 23 -18.83 -24.89 -43.04
CA PRO A 23 -19.36 -23.58 -43.52
C PRO A 23 -20.55 -23.02 -42.70
N ALA A 24 -21.16 -21.93 -43.19
CA ALA A 24 -22.38 -21.30 -42.70
C ALA A 24 -23.43 -21.10 -43.81
N GLY A 25 -24.64 -20.63 -43.46
CA GLY A 25 -25.64 -20.19 -44.43
C GLY A 25 -26.66 -19.19 -43.85
N ALA A 26 -26.85 -18.07 -44.58
CA ALA A 26 -28.12 -17.41 -44.93
C ALA A 26 -29.17 -17.02 -43.83
N VAL A 27 -29.86 -15.87 -43.86
CA VAL A 27 -29.88 -14.69 -44.77
C VAL A 27 -30.72 -13.54 -44.14
N GLN A 28 -30.54 -12.27 -44.58
CA GLN A 28 -31.44 -11.09 -44.35
C GLN A 28 -31.69 -10.61 -42.90
N THR A 29 -32.25 -9.42 -42.62
CA THR A 29 -31.90 -8.01 -42.97
C THR A 29 -32.57 -7.07 -41.92
N ALA A 30 -32.08 -5.85 -41.74
CA ALA A 30 -32.59 -4.90 -40.72
C ALA A 30 -33.86 -4.12 -41.13
N PRO A 31 -34.48 -3.38 -40.19
CA PRO A 31 -34.47 -1.92 -40.32
C PRO A 31 -33.80 -1.17 -39.12
N ALA A 32 -33.74 0.16 -39.22
CA ALA A 32 -32.83 1.06 -38.51
C ALA A 32 -33.46 1.77 -37.27
N PRO A 33 -32.67 2.55 -36.47
CA PRO A 33 -33.03 2.89 -35.09
C PRO A 33 -33.76 4.24 -34.90
N GLY A 34 -34.19 4.49 -33.67
CA GLY A 34 -34.40 5.83 -33.10
C GLY A 34 -33.58 5.96 -31.81
N GLU A 35 -32.88 7.08 -31.63
CA GLU A 35 -31.93 7.27 -30.53
C GLU A 35 -32.59 7.86 -29.27
N HIS A 36 -32.33 7.26 -28.11
CA HIS A 36 -32.54 7.87 -26.80
C HIS A 36 -31.38 7.50 -25.86
N THR A 37 -30.30 8.29 -25.91
CA THR A 37 -29.19 8.18 -24.96
C THR A 37 -29.66 8.53 -23.54
N THR A 38 -29.88 7.51 -22.73
CA THR A 38 -30.19 7.65 -21.30
C THR A 38 -28.98 7.16 -20.52
N SER A 39 -28.21 8.08 -19.92
CA SER A 39 -27.07 7.75 -19.07
C SER A 39 -27.56 7.21 -17.73
N ILE A 40 -27.69 5.89 -17.60
CA ILE A 40 -28.10 5.23 -16.36
C ILE A 40 -26.87 5.02 -15.49
N GLY A 41 -26.70 5.85 -14.45
CA GLY A 41 -25.74 5.59 -13.38
C GLY A 41 -26.14 4.31 -12.62
N CYS A 42 -25.50 3.19 -12.96
CA CYS A 42 -25.86 1.89 -12.40
C CYS A 42 -25.10 1.64 -11.09
N ASN A 43 -25.79 1.85 -9.97
CA ASN A 43 -25.19 1.84 -8.64
C ASN A 43 -24.93 0.39 -8.17
N THR A 44 -23.72 -0.13 -8.36
CA THR A 44 -23.32 -1.47 -7.89
C THR A 44 -22.94 -1.44 -6.41
N THR A 45 -23.92 -1.20 -5.53
CA THR A 45 -23.78 -1.17 -4.06
C THR A 45 -23.70 -2.58 -3.47
N GLY A 46 -22.77 -3.39 -3.97
CA GLY A 46 -22.45 -4.71 -3.42
C GLY A 46 -21.00 -4.72 -2.97
N ASP A 47 -20.74 -5.26 -1.78
CA ASP A 47 -19.39 -5.37 -1.24
C ASP A 47 -18.47 -6.12 -2.20
N LEU A 48 -17.21 -5.68 -2.30
CA LEU A 48 -16.19 -6.37 -3.09
C LEU A 48 -16.13 -7.84 -2.65
N PRO A 49 -16.33 -8.81 -3.55
CA PRO A 49 -16.13 -10.22 -3.19
C PRO A 49 -14.70 -10.40 -2.66
N ALA A 50 -14.51 -11.11 -1.55
CA ALA A 50 -13.22 -11.26 -0.85
C ALA A 50 -12.08 -11.94 -1.66
N TRP A 51 -12.28 -12.20 -2.95
CA TRP A 51 -11.26 -12.60 -3.90
C TRP A 51 -10.85 -11.49 -4.89
N ALA A 52 -11.54 -10.36 -4.93
CA ALA A 52 -11.31 -9.26 -5.87
C ALA A 52 -10.40 -8.20 -5.27
N ASP A 53 -9.54 -7.63 -6.12
CA ASP A 53 -8.60 -6.57 -5.80
C ASP A 53 -9.12 -5.20 -6.33
N GLY A 54 -10.41 -5.10 -6.66
CA GLY A 54 -11.10 -3.87 -7.07
C GLY A 54 -12.22 -4.06 -8.09
N MET A 55 -12.70 -2.94 -8.65
CA MET A 55 -13.74 -2.89 -9.69
C MET A 55 -13.23 -2.33 -11.02
N PHE A 56 -14.02 -2.49 -12.08
CA PHE A 56 -13.85 -1.83 -13.37
C PHE A 56 -15.20 -1.38 -13.96
N ASN A 57 -15.17 -0.34 -14.77
CA ASN A 57 -16.29 0.17 -15.57
C ASN A 57 -15.82 0.47 -16.99
N GLY A 58 -16.66 0.25 -18.01
CA GLY A 58 -16.29 0.48 -19.40
C GLY A 58 -17.43 0.33 -20.40
N THR A 59 -17.13 0.64 -21.65
CA THR A 59 -18.05 0.60 -22.79
C THR A 59 -17.81 -0.64 -23.65
N ILE A 60 -18.90 -1.18 -24.22
CA ILE A 60 -18.87 -2.28 -25.20
C ILE A 60 -19.08 -1.69 -26.59
N SER A 61 -18.03 -1.68 -27.40
CA SER A 61 -18.12 -1.26 -28.80
C SER A 61 -18.20 -2.44 -29.77
N ARG A 62 -18.87 -2.22 -30.90
CA ARG A 62 -19.03 -3.19 -31.98
C ARG A 62 -18.75 -2.51 -33.31
N ALA A 63 -17.71 -2.95 -34.01
CA ALA A 63 -17.24 -2.35 -35.27
C ALA A 63 -16.93 -0.84 -35.22
N GLY A 64 -16.73 -0.28 -34.02
CA GLY A 64 -16.44 1.15 -33.78
C GLY A 64 -17.57 1.93 -33.08
N GLU A 65 -18.81 1.44 -33.15
CA GLU A 65 -19.97 2.07 -32.48
C GLU A 65 -20.08 1.57 -31.03
N VAL A 66 -20.39 2.44 -30.06
CA VAL A 66 -20.68 2.04 -28.67
C VAL A 66 -22.10 1.47 -28.59
N THR A 67 -22.26 0.33 -27.93
CA THR A 67 -23.49 -0.49 -27.96
C THR A 67 -24.02 -0.90 -26.57
N GLY A 68 -23.43 -0.39 -25.50
CA GLY A 68 -23.81 -0.66 -24.11
C GLY A 68 -22.60 -0.58 -23.17
N ASP A 69 -22.84 -0.83 -21.90
CA ASP A 69 -21.85 -0.67 -20.82
C ASP A 69 -21.56 -2.01 -20.12
N VAL A 70 -20.44 -2.06 -19.40
CA VAL A 70 -20.02 -3.20 -18.59
C VAL A 70 -19.38 -2.72 -17.29
N THR A 71 -19.80 -3.32 -16.17
CA THR A 71 -19.15 -3.17 -14.87
C THR A 71 -18.73 -4.55 -14.36
N GLY A 72 -17.75 -4.60 -13.47
CA GLY A 72 -17.32 -5.86 -12.88
C GLY A 72 -16.24 -5.75 -11.81
N TYR A 73 -15.91 -6.91 -11.26
CA TYR A 73 -14.82 -7.10 -10.32
C TYR A 73 -13.56 -7.58 -11.04
N VAL A 74 -12.40 -7.24 -10.48
CA VAL A 74 -11.10 -7.59 -11.05
C VAL A 74 -10.17 -8.14 -9.97
N LYS A 75 -9.42 -9.20 -10.30
CA LYS A 75 -8.37 -9.76 -9.44
C LYS A 75 -7.00 -9.58 -10.08
N LEU A 76 -6.09 -8.96 -9.35
CA LEU A 76 -4.67 -8.79 -9.68
C LEU A 76 -3.86 -9.99 -9.17
N GLY A 77 -4.25 -11.19 -9.62
CA GLY A 77 -3.77 -12.47 -9.10
C GLY A 77 -2.49 -13.03 -9.76
N ARG A 78 -1.69 -13.72 -8.94
CA ARG A 78 -0.41 -14.41 -9.21
C ARG A 78 -0.22 -14.99 -10.63
N THR A 79 0.98 -14.80 -11.17
CA THR A 79 1.44 -15.03 -12.57
C THR A 79 0.90 -16.25 -13.33
N SER A 80 0.18 -15.97 -14.43
CA SER A 80 0.41 -16.43 -15.82
C SER A 80 -0.72 -15.78 -16.66
N GLN A 81 -1.11 -16.28 -17.84
CA GLN A 81 -2.22 -15.69 -18.64
C GLN A 81 -3.04 -16.73 -19.44
N ARG A 82 -3.52 -17.80 -18.79
CA ARG A 82 -4.38 -18.82 -19.43
C ARG A 82 -5.42 -19.38 -18.47
N GLY A 83 -6.58 -19.78 -18.99
CA GLY A 83 -7.66 -20.33 -18.17
C GLY A 83 -8.65 -21.21 -18.95
N PHE A 84 -9.45 -21.98 -18.19
CA PHE A 84 -10.52 -22.85 -18.66
C PHE A 84 -11.81 -22.57 -17.90
N PHE A 85 -12.96 -22.63 -18.59
CA PHE A 85 -14.28 -22.49 -17.99
C PHE A 85 -15.13 -23.75 -18.23
N SER A 86 -16.04 -24.03 -17.30
CA SER A 86 -17.23 -24.84 -17.54
C SER A 86 -18.45 -24.12 -16.96
N GLY A 87 -19.63 -24.31 -17.55
CA GLY A 87 -20.82 -23.61 -17.11
C GLY A 87 -22.09 -24.20 -17.68
N THR A 88 -23.20 -24.01 -16.96
CA THR A 88 -24.54 -24.32 -17.45
C THR A 88 -25.17 -23.06 -18.02
N TRP A 89 -25.88 -23.21 -19.14
CA TRP A 89 -26.60 -22.14 -19.83
C TRP A 89 -28.02 -22.62 -20.12
N ASN A 90 -29.02 -21.84 -19.71
CA ASN A 90 -30.42 -22.08 -19.99
C ASN A 90 -30.85 -21.23 -21.19
N THR A 91 -31.17 -21.90 -22.30
CA THR A 91 -31.55 -21.27 -23.57
C THR A 91 -32.94 -20.66 -23.59
N GLU A 92 -33.81 -20.99 -22.63
CA GLU A 92 -35.19 -20.51 -22.54
C GLU A 92 -35.30 -19.26 -21.65
N THR A 93 -34.49 -19.18 -20.59
CA THR A 93 -34.48 -18.03 -19.65
C THR A 93 -33.35 -17.04 -19.93
N GLY A 94 -32.38 -17.36 -20.79
CA GLY A 94 -31.21 -16.52 -21.09
C GLY A 94 -30.21 -16.40 -19.93
N GLN A 95 -30.32 -17.26 -18.91
CA GLN A 95 -29.46 -17.23 -17.73
C GLN A 95 -28.45 -18.38 -17.74
N GLY A 96 -27.24 -18.14 -17.22
CA GLY A 96 -26.21 -19.16 -17.08
C GLY A 96 -25.31 -18.93 -15.89
N ARG A 97 -24.61 -19.99 -15.46
CA ARG A 97 -23.65 -19.95 -14.35
C ARG A 97 -22.36 -20.66 -14.78
N ALA A 98 -21.29 -19.89 -14.95
CA ALA A 98 -19.96 -20.40 -15.23
C ALA A 98 -19.09 -20.49 -13.98
N ARG A 99 -18.11 -21.39 -14.00
CA ARG A 99 -16.98 -21.50 -13.09
C ARG A 99 -15.73 -21.76 -13.94
N GLY A 100 -14.60 -21.16 -13.56
CA GLY A 100 -13.37 -21.34 -14.34
C GLY A 100 -12.14 -21.10 -13.49
N PHE A 101 -11.02 -21.65 -13.96
CA PHE A 101 -9.70 -21.41 -13.41
C PHE A 101 -8.92 -20.55 -14.40
N PHE A 102 -8.29 -19.50 -13.88
CA PHE A 102 -7.37 -18.63 -14.61
C PHE A 102 -6.01 -18.62 -13.92
N TYR A 103 -5.01 -18.23 -14.68
CA TYR A 103 -3.87 -17.49 -14.19
C TYR A 103 -3.87 -16.11 -14.86
N GLY A 104 -3.48 -15.06 -14.13
CA GLY A 104 -3.40 -13.67 -14.61
C GLY A 104 -4.59 -12.79 -14.20
N MET A 105 -4.56 -11.53 -14.66
CA MET A 105 -5.62 -10.54 -14.39
C MET A 105 -6.99 -11.07 -14.82
N LEU A 106 -7.82 -11.32 -13.83
CA LEU A 106 -9.16 -11.89 -13.99
C LEU A 106 -10.18 -10.75 -13.96
N LEU A 107 -10.88 -10.52 -15.08
CA LEU A 107 -12.03 -9.62 -15.17
C LEU A 107 -13.32 -10.44 -15.11
N VAL A 108 -14.22 -10.14 -14.17
CA VAL A 108 -15.53 -10.78 -14.02
C VAL A 108 -16.60 -9.68 -13.94
N GLY A 109 -17.33 -9.46 -15.04
CA GLY A 109 -18.33 -8.41 -15.14
C GLY A 109 -19.70 -8.87 -15.61
N GLN A 110 -20.69 -8.00 -15.41
CA GLN A 110 -22.04 -8.14 -15.97
C GLN A 110 -22.18 -7.21 -17.18
N ILE A 111 -22.70 -7.74 -18.28
CA ILE A 111 -22.90 -7.00 -19.53
C ILE A 111 -24.37 -6.58 -19.62
N THR A 112 -24.62 -5.28 -19.71
CA THR A 112 -25.96 -4.73 -19.89
C THR A 112 -26.07 -4.13 -21.29
N ILE A 113 -26.74 -4.87 -22.18
CA ILE A 113 -27.07 -4.39 -23.53
C ILE A 113 -28.49 -3.82 -23.48
N SER A 114 -28.74 -2.71 -24.18
CA SER A 114 -30.08 -2.12 -24.31
C SER A 114 -31.05 -3.12 -24.96
N GLY A 115 -31.84 -3.80 -24.11
CA GLY A 115 -32.72 -4.91 -24.50
C GLY A 115 -32.63 -6.16 -23.60
N GLY A 116 -31.58 -6.31 -22.78
CA GLY A 116 -31.48 -7.39 -21.80
C GLY A 116 -30.09 -7.53 -21.15
N SER A 117 -30.07 -7.95 -19.88
CA SER A 117 -28.83 -8.28 -19.15
C SER A 117 -28.29 -9.65 -19.60
N LEU A 118 -26.99 -9.73 -19.86
CA LEU A 118 -26.33 -10.90 -20.45
C LEU A 118 -25.12 -11.33 -19.61
N SER A 119 -25.13 -12.56 -19.11
CA SER A 119 -24.00 -13.18 -18.39
C SER A 119 -23.34 -14.28 -19.22
N VAL A 120 -22.45 -13.90 -20.12
CA VAL A 120 -21.69 -14.82 -21.00
C VAL A 120 -20.24 -15.00 -20.54
N PRO A 121 -19.64 -16.20 -20.70
CA PRO A 121 -18.22 -16.41 -20.43
C PRO A 121 -17.36 -15.62 -21.42
N LEU A 122 -16.42 -14.84 -20.91
CA LEU A 122 -15.57 -13.95 -21.70
C LEU A 122 -14.26 -14.64 -22.11
N LEU A 123 -14.01 -14.70 -23.41
CA LEU A 123 -12.75 -15.16 -24.01
C LEU A 123 -12.25 -14.10 -24.98
N GLY A 124 -11.04 -13.60 -24.74
CA GLY A 124 -10.44 -12.52 -25.52
C GLY A 124 -9.00 -12.23 -25.09
N ILE A 125 -8.31 -11.43 -25.90
CA ILE A 125 -6.96 -10.93 -25.57
C ILE A 125 -7.12 -9.60 -24.83
N LEU A 126 -6.58 -9.54 -23.61
CA LEU A 126 -6.47 -8.32 -22.81
C LEU A 126 -5.28 -7.49 -23.31
N GLN A 127 -5.55 -6.25 -23.73
CA GLN A 127 -4.52 -5.20 -23.85
C GLN A 127 -4.80 -4.20 -22.72
N SER A 128 -3.85 -3.96 -21.82
CA SER A 128 -4.05 -3.10 -20.64
C SER A 128 -2.81 -2.28 -20.32
N ASP A 129 -3.03 -1.03 -19.92
CA ASP A 129 -2.04 -0.17 -19.28
C ASP A 129 -2.31 -0.11 -17.76
N ALA A 130 -1.78 0.88 -17.04
CA ALA A 130 -1.88 0.99 -15.58
C ALA A 130 -3.33 1.09 -15.06
N SER A 131 -4.20 1.86 -15.73
CA SER A 131 -5.60 2.04 -15.31
C SER A 131 -6.62 1.58 -16.33
N ARG A 132 -6.26 1.47 -17.62
CA ARG A 132 -7.19 1.14 -18.71
C ARG A 132 -7.00 -0.28 -19.21
N PHE A 133 -8.05 -0.82 -19.80
CA PHE A 133 -8.04 -2.11 -20.47
C PHE A 133 -8.90 -2.11 -21.74
N SER A 134 -8.56 -3.01 -22.65
CA SER A 134 -9.30 -3.30 -23.88
C SER A 134 -9.26 -4.81 -24.14
N VAL A 135 -10.42 -5.48 -24.04
CA VAL A 135 -10.60 -6.89 -24.41
C VAL A 135 -11.31 -6.98 -25.76
N ARG A 136 -10.71 -7.66 -26.73
CA ARG A 136 -11.40 -8.08 -27.95
C ARG A 136 -12.04 -9.45 -27.72
N LEU A 137 -13.36 -9.47 -27.56
CA LEU A 137 -14.16 -10.67 -27.42
C LEU A 137 -14.52 -11.26 -28.79
N LEU A 138 -14.49 -12.60 -28.88
CA LEU A 138 -14.91 -13.34 -30.07
C LEU A 138 -16.29 -13.99 -29.85
N SER A 139 -17.35 -13.38 -30.39
CA SER A 139 -18.70 -13.97 -30.35
C SER A 139 -19.00 -14.74 -31.64
N PRO A 140 -19.48 -15.99 -31.55
CA PRO A 140 -20.08 -16.68 -32.68
C PRO A 140 -21.33 -15.93 -33.18
N PRO A 141 -21.63 -15.90 -34.50
CA PRO A 141 -20.71 -16.10 -35.62
C PRO A 141 -20.06 -14.77 -36.05
N GLY A 142 -18.74 -14.65 -35.91
CA GLY A 142 -17.95 -13.58 -36.52
C GLY A 142 -18.12 -12.16 -35.95
N ARG A 143 -18.76 -11.98 -34.80
CA ARG A 143 -18.93 -10.66 -34.17
C ARG A 143 -17.77 -10.40 -33.21
N GLN A 144 -16.91 -9.44 -33.54
CA GLN A 144 -15.98 -8.85 -32.60
C GLN A 144 -16.72 -7.81 -31.75
N LEU A 145 -16.63 -7.94 -30.43
CA LEU A 145 -16.97 -6.89 -29.48
C LEU A 145 -15.67 -6.42 -28.85
N GLN A 146 -15.39 -5.12 -28.90
CA GLN A 146 -14.26 -4.52 -28.20
C GLN A 146 -14.79 -3.83 -26.96
N VAL A 147 -14.57 -4.49 -25.82
CA VAL A 147 -14.83 -3.92 -24.50
C VAL A 147 -13.62 -3.09 -24.10
N SER A 148 -13.83 -1.85 -23.67
CA SER A 148 -12.76 -0.99 -23.15
C SER A 148 -13.23 -0.20 -21.94
N GLY A 149 -12.40 -0.13 -20.89
CA GLY A 149 -12.78 0.50 -19.63
C GLY A 149 -11.60 0.89 -18.75
N VAL A 150 -11.93 1.52 -17.62
CA VAL A 150 -11.02 1.87 -16.53
C VAL A 150 -11.21 0.89 -15.37
N ARG A 151 -10.11 0.50 -14.71
CA ARG A 151 -10.12 -0.29 -13.47
C ARG A 151 -9.61 0.55 -12.31
N HIS A 152 -10.25 0.38 -11.16
CA HIS A 152 -9.88 0.99 -9.88
C HIS A 152 -9.40 -0.15 -8.97
N ALA A 153 -8.36 -0.85 -9.41
CA ALA A 153 -7.90 -2.10 -8.82
C ALA A 153 -6.46 -1.99 -8.35
N SER A 154 -6.21 -2.35 -7.10
CA SER A 154 -4.90 -2.29 -6.47
C SER A 154 -4.62 -3.60 -5.76
N PHE A 155 -3.37 -4.07 -5.78
CA PHE A 155 -3.02 -5.23 -4.94
C PHE A 155 -2.96 -4.83 -3.46
N LEU A 156 -2.82 -3.54 -3.14
CA LEU A 156 -2.99 -3.01 -1.79
C LEU A 156 -4.38 -3.40 -1.26
N PRO A 157 -4.54 -3.74 0.03
CA PRO A 157 -5.86 -3.80 0.66
C PRO A 157 -6.67 -2.54 0.36
N LYS A 158 -7.98 -2.72 0.14
CA LYS A 158 -8.92 -1.59 0.14
C LYS A 158 -9.22 -1.27 1.61
N PRO A 159 -8.93 -0.06 2.11
CA PRO A 159 -9.30 0.34 3.46
C PRO A 159 -10.80 0.17 3.71
N ASP A 160 -11.19 -0.23 4.92
CA ASP A 160 -12.59 -0.54 5.26
C ASP A 160 -13.32 0.57 6.05
N GLY A 161 -12.59 1.60 6.47
CA GLY A 161 -13.15 2.80 7.11
C GLY A 161 -14.05 3.66 6.21
N PRO A 162 -14.83 4.58 6.80
CA PRO A 162 -15.87 5.35 6.09
C PRO A 162 -15.35 6.52 5.23
N TYR A 163 -14.10 6.96 5.37
CA TYR A 163 -13.58 8.13 4.66
C TYR A 163 -12.85 7.78 3.36
N ASP A 164 -13.11 8.57 2.32
CA ASP A 164 -12.21 8.71 1.18
C ASP A 164 -10.88 9.36 1.63
N ILE A 165 -9.83 9.19 0.83
CA ILE A 165 -8.46 9.56 1.25
C ILE A 165 -7.89 10.62 0.32
N GLY A 166 -7.37 11.71 0.88
CA GLY A 166 -6.53 12.69 0.21
C GLY A 166 -5.07 12.49 0.58
N THR A 167 -4.14 12.87 -0.31
CA THR A 167 -2.71 12.96 0.02
C THR A 167 -2.06 14.21 -0.58
N THR A 168 -1.10 14.80 0.14
CA THR A 168 -0.31 15.95 -0.33
C THR A 168 1.10 15.91 0.26
N THR A 169 2.06 16.57 -0.40
CA THR A 169 3.46 16.61 0.02
C THR A 169 3.92 18.04 0.30
N MET A 170 4.79 18.18 1.29
CA MET A 170 5.48 19.42 1.66
C MET A 170 6.98 19.22 1.68
N HIS A 171 7.68 20.32 1.46
CA HIS A 171 9.10 20.47 1.77
C HIS A 171 9.22 21.46 2.92
N LEU A 172 9.89 21.05 3.99
CA LEU A 172 10.18 21.87 5.16
C LEU A 172 11.70 22.05 5.29
N VAL A 173 12.13 23.21 5.79
CA VAL A 173 13.55 23.51 6.02
C VAL A 173 13.70 24.01 7.45
N ASP A 174 14.37 23.22 8.27
CA ASP A 174 14.79 23.61 9.60
C ASP A 174 16.05 24.48 9.48
N ARG A 175 15.94 25.75 9.85
CA ARG A 175 17.03 26.74 9.75
C ARG A 175 17.84 26.88 11.04
N ASP A 176 17.43 26.19 12.10
CA ASP A 176 18.08 26.21 13.40
C ASP A 176 18.90 24.93 13.65
N ARG A 177 18.79 23.91 12.76
CA ARG A 177 19.69 22.75 12.67
C ARG A 177 20.54 22.75 11.39
N GLU A 178 21.86 22.64 11.58
CA GLU A 178 22.83 22.33 10.53
C GLU A 178 22.57 20.93 9.95
N GLU A 179 22.80 20.75 8.64
CA GLU A 179 22.83 19.40 8.05
C GLU A 179 24.15 18.70 8.40
N ARG A 180 24.07 17.54 9.07
CA ARG A 180 25.23 16.79 9.59
C ARG A 180 25.73 15.71 8.65
N PHE A 181 24.99 15.43 7.57
CA PHE A 181 25.38 14.49 6.52
C PHE A 181 26.18 15.15 5.37
N THR A 182 26.40 16.47 5.36
CA THR A 182 27.14 17.17 4.30
C THR A 182 28.39 17.90 4.82
N ASP A 183 29.37 18.10 3.94
CA ASP A 183 30.61 18.84 4.24
C ASP A 183 30.42 20.38 4.24
N ASP A 184 29.20 20.89 3.96
CA ASP A 184 28.93 22.33 3.82
C ASP A 184 28.30 22.91 5.10
N PRO A 185 29.03 23.70 5.91
CA PRO A 185 28.52 24.28 7.15
C PRO A 185 27.52 25.44 6.94
N ALA A 186 27.10 25.72 5.69
CA ALA A 186 25.96 26.57 5.38
C ALA A 186 24.68 25.78 5.06
N ASP A 187 24.76 24.44 5.02
CA ASP A 187 23.64 23.55 4.73
C ASP A 187 22.71 23.40 5.96
N SER A 188 21.42 23.28 5.71
CA SER A 188 20.36 23.34 6.74
C SER A 188 19.47 22.12 6.62
N ARG A 189 18.99 21.56 7.74
CA ARG A 189 18.26 20.29 7.72
C ARG A 189 16.92 20.40 6.97
N GLU A 190 16.91 19.93 5.73
CA GLU A 190 15.71 19.81 4.90
C GLU A 190 14.95 18.50 5.21
N ILE A 191 13.63 18.53 5.07
CA ILE A 191 12.72 17.40 5.36
C ILE A 191 11.60 17.36 4.31
N MET A 192 11.34 16.18 3.75
CA MET A 192 10.14 15.94 2.93
C MET A 192 9.05 15.29 3.79
N LEU A 193 7.86 15.88 3.80
CA LEU A 193 6.73 15.43 4.61
C LEU A 193 5.56 15.07 3.68
N GLN A 194 4.90 13.93 3.92
CA GLN A 194 3.69 13.56 3.18
C GLN A 194 2.52 13.32 4.12
N PHE A 195 1.43 14.04 3.87
CA PHE A 195 0.17 13.84 4.55
C PHE A 195 -0.71 12.87 3.77
N TRP A 196 -1.38 11.98 4.50
CA TRP A 196 -2.62 11.35 4.09
C TRP A 196 -3.70 11.77 5.09
N TYR A 197 -4.88 12.15 4.59
CA TYR A 197 -5.94 12.74 5.41
C TYR A 197 -7.35 12.34 4.91
N PRO A 198 -8.37 12.37 5.77
CA PRO A 198 -9.75 12.11 5.36
C PRO A 198 -10.21 13.19 4.37
N ALA A 199 -10.73 12.76 3.23
CA ALA A 199 -11.18 13.63 2.14
C ALA A 199 -12.68 13.48 1.87
N ALA A 200 -13.28 14.53 1.32
CA ALA A 200 -14.63 14.45 0.77
C ALA A 200 -14.61 13.72 -0.59
N ASN A 201 -15.59 12.83 -0.81
CA ASN A 201 -15.77 11.97 -2.00
C ASN A 201 -15.12 12.53 -3.29
N SER A 202 -14.07 11.86 -3.79
CA SER A 202 -13.40 12.26 -5.04
C SER A 202 -13.57 11.21 -6.14
N ASN A 203 -13.87 11.69 -7.35
CA ASN A 203 -13.91 10.88 -8.57
C ASN A 203 -12.64 11.08 -9.44
N ASP A 204 -11.60 11.73 -8.91
CA ASP A 204 -10.39 12.08 -9.66
C ASP A 204 -9.38 10.91 -9.72
N ASP A 205 -8.33 11.09 -10.53
CA ASP A 205 -7.26 10.10 -10.64
C ASP A 205 -6.49 9.95 -9.31
N ARG A 206 -6.31 8.69 -8.88
CA ARG A 206 -5.53 8.30 -7.70
C ARG A 206 -4.09 8.80 -7.78
N ALA A 207 -3.50 9.07 -6.62
CA ALA A 207 -2.09 9.39 -6.51
C ALA A 207 -1.22 8.23 -7.06
N ALA A 208 -0.05 8.58 -7.61
CA ALA A 208 0.98 7.58 -7.90
C ALA A 208 1.55 7.01 -6.59
N TYR A 209 1.89 5.72 -6.59
CA TYR A 209 2.43 5.04 -5.41
C TYR A 209 3.81 5.58 -4.98
N MET A 210 4.65 5.92 -5.95
CA MET A 210 5.95 6.57 -5.81
C MET A 210 6.32 7.24 -7.13
N ASP A 211 7.31 8.11 -7.09
CA ASP A 211 7.99 8.67 -8.26
C ASP A 211 8.95 7.65 -8.92
N PRO A 212 9.40 7.89 -10.18
CA PRO A 212 10.32 7.00 -10.87
C PRO A 212 11.70 6.84 -10.22
N GLU A 213 12.22 7.90 -9.61
CA GLU A 213 13.55 7.94 -8.99
C GLU A 213 13.58 7.07 -7.72
N THR A 214 12.56 7.18 -6.86
CA THR A 214 12.30 6.32 -5.70
C THR A 214 12.13 4.85 -6.11
N PHE A 215 11.44 4.59 -7.23
CA PHE A 215 11.34 3.23 -7.78
C PHE A 215 12.70 2.68 -8.25
N ASP A 216 13.53 3.48 -8.93
CA ASP A 216 14.81 3.01 -9.46
C ASP A 216 15.81 2.70 -8.33
N TRP A 217 15.89 3.57 -7.31
CA TRP A 217 16.68 3.30 -6.11
C TRP A 217 16.20 2.02 -5.40
N LEU A 218 14.89 1.88 -5.16
CA LEU A 218 14.33 0.68 -4.54
C LEU A 218 14.64 -0.59 -5.34
N LYS A 219 14.68 -0.50 -6.68
CA LYS A 219 14.95 -1.64 -7.56
C LYS A 219 16.43 -2.03 -7.58
N HIS A 220 17.37 -1.09 -7.43
CA HIS A 220 18.79 -1.34 -7.65
C HIS A 220 19.62 -1.40 -6.35
N GLU A 221 19.39 -0.49 -5.39
CA GLU A 221 20.27 -0.28 -4.24
C GLU A 221 19.65 -0.69 -2.89
N SER A 222 18.32 -0.92 -2.83
CA SER A 222 17.65 -1.35 -1.59
C SER A 222 18.23 -2.64 -0.98
N PRO A 223 18.29 -2.76 0.37
CA PRO A 223 18.64 -4.03 1.03
C PRO A 223 17.64 -5.16 0.73
N ILE A 224 16.43 -4.84 0.24
CA ILE A 224 15.52 -5.84 -0.32
C ILE A 224 15.93 -6.11 -1.78
N PRO A 225 16.29 -7.35 -2.17
CA PRO A 225 16.77 -7.63 -3.52
C PRO A 225 15.64 -7.54 -4.54
N LEU A 226 15.48 -6.37 -5.17
CA LEU A 226 14.37 -6.08 -6.08
C LEU A 226 14.76 -6.03 -7.57
N PHE A 227 16.05 -6.11 -7.90
CA PHE A 227 16.59 -5.92 -9.27
C PHE A 227 16.01 -6.81 -10.40
N TRP A 228 15.26 -7.85 -10.06
CA TRP A 228 14.59 -8.74 -11.03
C TRP A 228 13.13 -8.36 -11.33
N ILE A 229 12.54 -7.39 -10.62
CA ILE A 229 11.18 -6.93 -10.93
C ILE A 229 11.18 -6.15 -12.26
N PRO A 230 10.11 -6.23 -13.07
CA PRO A 230 10.02 -5.46 -14.30
C PRO A 230 10.09 -3.95 -14.04
N ASP A 231 10.66 -3.20 -14.99
CA ASP A 231 10.60 -1.74 -14.98
C ASP A 231 9.13 -1.28 -14.97
N GLY A 232 8.79 -0.36 -14.07
CA GLY A 232 7.40 0.03 -13.81
C GLY A 232 6.58 -1.01 -13.03
N GLY A 233 7.16 -2.06 -12.46
CA GLY A 233 6.43 -3.08 -11.70
C GLY A 233 5.58 -2.50 -10.56
N TYR A 234 6.09 -1.47 -9.88
CA TYR A 234 5.39 -0.72 -8.84
C TYR A 234 4.17 0.08 -9.34
N THR A 235 3.99 0.35 -10.66
CA THR A 235 2.75 0.95 -11.17
C THR A 235 1.54 -0.01 -11.10
N SER A 236 1.76 -1.25 -10.65
CA SER A 236 0.68 -2.19 -10.27
C SER A 236 0.13 -1.90 -8.88
N ALA A 237 0.85 -1.13 -8.06
CA ALA A 237 0.36 -0.56 -6.81
C ALA A 237 -0.39 0.73 -7.15
N MET A 238 -1.64 0.82 -6.74
CA MET A 238 -2.43 2.05 -6.88
C MET A 238 -2.98 2.44 -5.51
N PRO A 239 -2.44 3.49 -4.86
CA PRO A 239 -3.00 4.10 -3.65
C PRO A 239 -4.50 4.31 -3.77
N HIS A 240 -5.21 4.28 -2.64
CA HIS A 240 -6.60 4.69 -2.55
C HIS A 240 -6.73 6.22 -2.43
N ALA A 241 -5.67 6.89 -1.98
CA ALA A 241 -5.55 8.33 -1.91
C ALA A 241 -5.63 9.03 -3.28
N VAL A 242 -6.31 10.18 -3.30
CA VAL A 242 -6.30 11.14 -4.41
C VAL A 242 -5.38 12.32 -4.06
N ARG A 243 -4.57 12.75 -5.03
CA ARG A 243 -3.61 13.84 -4.82
C ARG A 243 -4.33 15.18 -4.69
N ASN A 244 -4.09 15.90 -3.59
CA ASN A 244 -4.66 17.22 -3.28
C ASN A 244 -6.21 17.26 -3.27
N ALA A 245 -6.86 16.15 -2.90
CA ALA A 245 -8.30 16.13 -2.67
C ALA A 245 -8.70 17.11 -1.54
N PRO A 246 -9.93 17.67 -1.55
CA PRO A 246 -10.39 18.51 -0.45
C PRO A 246 -10.56 17.68 0.84
N PRO A 247 -10.04 18.12 2.00
CA PRO A 247 -10.28 17.45 3.28
C PRO A 247 -11.76 17.50 3.67
N VAL A 248 -12.19 16.63 4.57
CA VAL A 248 -13.58 16.62 5.08
C VAL A 248 -13.92 17.99 5.74
N PRO A 249 -14.93 18.72 5.24
CA PRO A 249 -15.12 20.12 5.60
C PRO A 249 -15.77 20.30 6.98
N GLY A 250 -15.02 20.88 7.92
CA GLY A 250 -15.51 21.19 9.27
C GLY A 250 -15.29 20.09 10.31
N GLU A 251 -14.52 19.06 9.97
CA GLU A 251 -14.12 17.99 10.88
C GLU A 251 -12.61 18.05 11.16
N THR A 252 -12.24 17.66 12.38
CA THR A 252 -10.86 17.58 12.89
C THR A 252 -10.54 16.14 13.29
N PHE A 253 -9.32 15.69 13.01
CA PHE A 253 -8.90 14.30 13.19
C PHE A 253 -7.57 14.23 13.95
N PRO A 254 -7.39 13.25 14.86
CA PRO A 254 -6.12 13.04 15.55
C PRO A 254 -4.96 12.85 14.56
N VAL A 255 -3.80 13.37 14.91
CA VAL A 255 -2.61 13.37 14.03
C VAL A 255 -1.66 12.25 14.44
N LEU A 256 -1.25 11.43 13.48
CA LEU A 256 -0.24 10.39 13.65
C LEU A 256 1.01 10.76 12.84
N LEU A 257 2.15 10.93 13.49
CA LEU A 257 3.43 10.97 12.77
C LEU A 257 3.81 9.56 12.35
N PHE A 258 4.35 9.40 11.14
CA PHE A 258 4.95 8.14 10.68
C PHE A 258 6.43 8.31 10.35
N SER A 259 7.28 7.40 10.84
CA SER A 259 8.72 7.35 10.52
C SER A 259 9.10 6.00 9.90
N HIS A 260 9.78 6.03 8.75
CA HIS A 260 10.20 4.83 8.03
C HIS A 260 11.41 4.13 8.68
N GLY A 261 11.70 2.89 8.26
CA GLY A 261 12.94 2.21 8.64
C GLY A 261 14.19 2.88 8.06
N TYR A 262 15.35 2.57 8.63
CA TYR A 262 16.65 2.88 8.04
C TYR A 262 16.75 2.26 6.64
N ASP A 263 17.27 3.01 5.66
CA ASP A 263 17.30 2.68 4.23
C ASP A 263 15.90 2.50 3.60
N GLY A 264 14.85 2.89 4.32
CA GLY A 264 13.44 2.85 3.89
C GLY A 264 13.00 4.14 3.19
N VAL A 265 11.76 4.12 2.70
CA VAL A 265 11.05 5.28 2.15
C VAL A 265 9.58 5.21 2.60
N ARG A 266 8.91 6.34 2.83
CA ARG A 266 7.53 6.36 3.39
C ARG A 266 6.49 5.68 2.49
N GLU A 267 6.73 5.62 1.18
CA GLU A 267 5.81 5.08 0.17
C GLU A 267 5.51 3.58 0.35
N ILE A 268 6.46 2.79 0.88
CA ILE A 268 6.31 1.33 1.02
C ILE A 268 5.47 0.89 2.24
N TYR A 269 4.78 1.84 2.89
CA TYR A 269 3.86 1.61 4.01
C TYR A 269 2.44 2.12 3.70
N THR A 270 2.15 2.44 2.43
CA THR A 270 0.88 3.06 1.99
C THR A 270 -0.35 2.32 2.51
N SER A 271 -0.44 0.99 2.48
CA SER A 271 -1.64 0.28 2.95
C SER A 271 -1.85 0.27 4.47
N LEU A 272 -0.79 0.54 5.25
CA LEU A 272 -0.87 0.73 6.70
C LEU A 272 -1.34 2.16 7.03
N VAL A 273 -0.85 3.13 6.26
CA VAL A 273 -1.21 4.55 6.36
C VAL A 273 -2.66 4.80 5.93
N GLU A 274 -3.06 4.27 4.77
CA GLU A 274 -4.39 4.50 4.20
C GLU A 274 -5.52 3.88 5.03
N GLU A 275 -5.27 2.80 5.77
CA GLU A 275 -6.26 2.23 6.69
C GLU A 275 -6.61 3.21 7.82
N LEU A 276 -5.61 3.62 8.60
CA LEU A 276 -5.77 4.56 9.72
C LEU A 276 -6.49 5.84 9.23
N VAL A 277 -6.10 6.34 8.06
CA VAL A 277 -6.73 7.53 7.48
C VAL A 277 -8.19 7.30 7.09
N SER A 278 -8.55 6.16 6.50
CA SER A 278 -9.95 5.82 6.20
C SER A 278 -10.84 5.74 7.46
N HIS A 279 -10.23 5.49 8.62
CA HIS A 279 -10.88 5.44 9.94
C HIS A 279 -10.81 6.78 10.71
N GLY A 280 -10.39 7.88 10.06
CA GLY A 280 -10.41 9.22 10.63
C GLY A 280 -9.17 9.57 11.47
N TYR A 281 -7.99 9.29 10.92
CA TYR A 281 -6.71 9.87 11.34
C TYR A 281 -6.14 10.75 10.23
N ILE A 282 -5.30 11.72 10.57
CA ILE A 282 -4.38 12.34 9.61
C ILE A 282 -2.98 11.77 9.88
N VAL A 283 -2.38 11.15 8.87
CA VAL A 283 -1.02 10.59 8.99
C VAL A 283 -0.02 11.51 8.30
N ALA A 284 1.01 11.92 9.02
CA ALA A 284 2.11 12.78 8.58
C ALA A 284 3.41 11.97 8.52
N ALA A 285 3.71 11.39 7.36
CA ALA A 285 4.90 10.57 7.17
C ALA A 285 6.13 11.41 6.85
N VAL A 286 7.12 11.36 7.73
CA VAL A 286 8.39 12.06 7.61
C VAL A 286 9.33 11.21 6.74
N GLN A 287 9.87 11.81 5.68
CA GLN A 287 11.04 11.30 4.98
C GLN A 287 12.28 11.99 5.57
N HIS A 288 13.25 11.21 6.02
CA HIS A 288 14.45 11.72 6.68
C HIS A 288 15.64 11.71 5.72
N PRO A 289 16.07 12.83 5.10
CA PRO A 289 17.12 12.78 4.09
C PRO A 289 18.44 12.21 4.62
N TYR A 290 19.21 11.58 3.72
CA TYR A 290 20.43 10.81 3.98
C TYR A 290 20.27 9.53 4.83
N VAL A 291 19.21 9.43 5.65
CA VAL A 291 18.84 8.22 6.44
C VAL A 291 17.78 7.37 5.73
N ALA A 292 16.90 8.01 4.97
CA ALA A 292 16.05 7.37 3.97
C ALA A 292 16.89 6.81 2.83
N GLY A 293 16.41 5.74 2.19
CA GLY A 293 17.03 5.16 1.00
C GLY A 293 17.25 6.22 -0.09
N VAL A 294 16.23 7.04 -0.33
CA VAL A 294 16.29 8.19 -1.22
C VAL A 294 15.23 9.24 -0.82
N THR A 295 15.49 10.51 -1.11
CA THR A 295 14.54 11.63 -1.02
C THR A 295 14.58 12.44 -2.31
N VAL A 296 13.40 12.74 -2.86
CA VAL A 296 13.23 13.58 -4.05
C VAL A 296 12.59 14.91 -3.64
N PHE A 297 13.28 16.01 -3.92
CA PHE A 297 12.86 17.36 -3.54
C PHE A 297 12.07 18.06 -4.66
N PRO A 298 11.24 19.08 -4.36
CA PRO A 298 10.40 19.75 -5.35
C PRO A 298 11.16 20.54 -6.43
N ASP A 299 12.45 20.79 -6.22
CA ASP A 299 13.36 21.42 -7.19
C ASP A 299 14.02 20.41 -8.16
N GLY A 300 13.79 19.11 -7.95
CA GLY A 300 14.39 18.03 -8.73
C GLY A 300 15.73 17.51 -8.21
N ARG A 301 16.20 17.94 -7.03
CA ARG A 301 17.31 17.26 -6.34
C ARG A 301 16.87 15.87 -5.88
N VAL A 302 17.76 14.91 -6.06
CA VAL A 302 17.65 13.57 -5.49
C VAL A 302 18.80 13.42 -4.50
N VAL A 303 18.47 13.10 -3.25
CA VAL A 303 19.42 12.79 -2.18
C VAL A 303 19.27 11.31 -1.85
N GLU A 304 20.30 10.54 -2.16
CA GLU A 304 20.38 9.13 -1.77
C GLU A 304 20.90 8.99 -0.33
N HIS A 305 20.66 7.80 0.22
CA HIS A 305 21.22 7.31 1.47
C HIS A 305 22.74 7.49 1.59
N GLN A 306 23.21 7.76 2.81
CA GLN A 306 24.62 7.63 3.16
C GLN A 306 24.86 6.35 3.97
N PRO A 307 25.58 5.33 3.43
CA PRO A 307 25.81 4.10 4.16
C PRO A 307 26.77 4.31 5.34
N ALA A 308 26.38 3.74 6.48
CA ALA A 308 27.21 3.66 7.68
C ALA A 308 28.66 3.19 7.36
N PRO A 309 29.69 3.79 7.97
CA PRO A 309 31.08 3.39 7.79
C PRO A 309 31.34 1.90 8.04
N ALA A 310 32.40 1.37 7.42
CA ALA A 310 32.78 -0.04 7.58
C ALA A 310 33.61 -0.32 8.84
N ASP A 311 34.12 0.70 9.53
CA ASP A 311 34.71 0.54 10.86
C ASP A 311 33.59 0.52 11.93
N PRO A 312 33.59 -0.44 12.88
CA PRO A 312 32.51 -0.55 13.87
C PRO A 312 32.32 0.69 14.77
N GLY A 313 33.38 1.42 15.11
CA GLY A 313 33.27 2.60 15.97
C GLY A 313 32.78 3.84 15.22
N GLU A 314 33.18 3.98 13.95
CA GLU A 314 32.62 4.99 13.06
C GLU A 314 31.15 4.68 12.72
N ALA A 315 30.77 3.40 12.60
CA ALA A 315 29.40 2.97 12.40
C ALA A 315 28.50 3.23 13.62
N GLU A 316 28.99 2.97 14.84
CA GLU A 316 28.28 3.24 16.09
C GLU A 316 27.95 4.74 16.21
N ALA A 317 28.95 5.61 16.07
CA ALA A 317 28.76 7.06 16.07
C ALA A 317 27.86 7.57 14.92
N TYR A 318 27.94 6.94 13.74
CA TYR A 318 27.04 7.23 12.62
C TYR A 318 25.58 6.92 12.96
N PHE A 319 25.30 5.76 13.56
CA PHE A 319 23.92 5.39 13.93
C PHE A 319 23.36 6.27 15.07
N GLU A 320 24.19 6.71 16.02
CA GLU A 320 23.80 7.73 17.01
C GLU A 320 23.42 9.05 16.31
N MET A 321 24.27 9.56 15.42
CA MET A 321 24.02 10.80 14.66
C MET A 321 22.77 10.69 13.78
N ALA A 322 22.53 9.55 13.14
CA ALA A 322 21.34 9.29 12.34
C ALA A 322 20.07 9.25 13.20
N PHE A 323 20.12 8.63 14.39
CA PHE A 323 18.97 8.56 15.30
C PHE A 323 18.63 9.92 15.92
N ASP A 324 19.65 10.70 16.31
CA ASP A 324 19.49 12.10 16.71
C ASP A 324 18.86 12.95 15.60
N SER A 325 19.21 12.68 14.33
CA SER A 325 18.67 13.44 13.20
C SER A 325 17.21 13.08 12.91
N VAL A 326 16.88 11.79 12.90
CA VAL A 326 15.51 11.28 12.77
C VAL A 326 14.59 11.78 13.89
N THR A 327 15.05 11.74 15.14
CA THR A 327 14.28 12.25 16.29
C THR A 327 14.15 13.77 16.28
N GLY A 328 15.21 14.51 15.91
CA GLY A 328 15.13 15.96 15.70
C GLY A 328 14.18 16.37 14.58
N ASP A 329 14.05 15.57 13.51
CA ASP A 329 13.08 15.81 12.44
C ASP A 329 11.63 15.62 12.91
N ILE A 330 11.40 14.64 13.80
CA ILE A 330 10.10 14.42 14.44
C ILE A 330 9.74 15.61 15.35
N ASP A 331 10.66 16.02 16.23
CA ASP A 331 10.48 17.17 17.12
C ASP A 331 10.16 18.46 16.31
N PHE A 332 10.89 18.70 15.21
CA PHE A 332 10.66 19.84 14.32
C PHE A 332 9.34 19.77 13.54
N VAL A 333 8.90 18.59 13.09
CA VAL A 333 7.59 18.43 12.44
C VAL A 333 6.45 18.71 13.43
N LEU A 334 6.58 18.27 14.69
CA LEU A 334 5.63 18.59 15.77
C LEU A 334 5.55 20.10 16.06
N ASP A 335 6.67 20.84 15.95
CA ASP A 335 6.71 22.29 16.05
C ASP A 335 6.08 23.01 14.84
N CYS A 336 6.17 22.43 13.65
CA CYS A 336 5.59 22.99 12.44
C CYS A 336 4.06 22.85 12.36
N LEU A 337 3.47 21.75 12.85
CA LEU A 337 2.06 21.40 12.67
C LEU A 337 1.05 22.54 13.03
N PRO A 338 1.18 23.28 14.16
CA PRO A 338 0.22 24.32 14.52
C PRO A 338 0.17 25.51 13.53
N GLY A 339 1.29 25.81 12.87
CA GLY A 339 1.46 27.01 12.02
C GLY A 339 1.55 26.73 10.51
N MET A 340 1.23 25.50 10.09
CA MET A 340 1.51 25.01 8.74
C MET A 340 0.56 25.60 7.68
N ASP A 341 1.08 26.30 6.67
CA ASP A 341 0.28 26.90 5.58
C ASP A 341 -0.16 25.86 4.54
N ILE A 342 -1.17 25.06 4.89
CA ILE A 342 -1.75 24.02 4.03
C ILE A 342 -3.28 23.92 4.15
N PRO A 343 -4.00 23.46 3.10
CA PRO A 343 -5.45 23.36 3.09
C PRO A 343 -6.08 22.48 4.19
N LEU A 344 -5.32 21.57 4.80
CA LEU A 344 -5.79 20.67 5.85
C LEU A 344 -5.37 21.05 7.28
N GLN A 345 -4.68 22.18 7.50
CA GLN A 345 -4.24 22.59 8.84
C GLN A 345 -5.42 22.75 9.81
N ALA A 346 -6.56 23.25 9.31
CA ALA A 346 -7.79 23.40 10.08
C ALA A 346 -8.50 22.07 10.42
N SER A 347 -7.99 20.93 9.94
CA SER A 347 -8.46 19.58 10.26
C SER A 347 -7.55 18.82 11.24
N PHE A 348 -6.45 19.40 11.73
CA PHE A 348 -5.63 18.76 12.75
C PHE A 348 -6.26 18.86 14.15
N ASP A 349 -6.52 17.73 14.81
CA ASP A 349 -6.79 17.66 16.25
C ASP A 349 -5.45 17.51 17.00
N LEU A 350 -4.77 18.64 17.25
CA LEU A 350 -3.44 18.68 17.86
C LEU A 350 -3.41 18.47 19.38
N ASP A 351 -4.59 18.36 20.02
CA ASP A 351 -4.68 17.88 21.40
C ASP A 351 -4.56 16.34 21.47
N ARG A 352 -4.57 15.64 20.32
CA ARG A 352 -4.46 14.18 20.19
C ARG A 352 -3.43 13.78 19.13
N VAL A 353 -2.15 13.86 19.50
CA VAL A 353 -1.04 13.42 18.64
C VAL A 353 -0.51 12.06 19.08
N GLY A 354 -0.31 11.15 18.12
CA GLY A 354 0.42 9.90 18.30
C GLY A 354 1.57 9.76 17.29
N ILE A 355 2.36 8.71 17.43
CA ILE A 355 3.46 8.42 16.50
C ILE A 355 3.63 6.92 16.29
N TYR A 356 3.99 6.51 15.07
CA TYR A 356 4.40 5.14 14.79
C TYR A 356 5.49 5.06 13.74
N GLY A 357 6.17 3.92 13.67
CA GLY A 357 7.21 3.74 12.67
C GLY A 357 7.68 2.30 12.55
N HIS A 358 8.42 2.02 11.48
CA HIS A 358 9.02 0.71 11.22
C HIS A 358 10.50 0.71 11.58
N SER A 359 10.99 -0.39 12.15
CA SER A 359 12.43 -0.58 12.40
C SER A 359 13.04 0.59 13.20
N PHE A 360 14.02 1.30 12.63
CA PHE A 360 14.61 2.53 13.16
C PHE A 360 13.58 3.60 13.54
N GLY A 361 12.57 3.83 12.70
CA GLY A 361 11.45 4.74 12.98
C GLY A 361 10.53 4.27 14.10
N GLY A 362 10.47 2.95 14.36
CA GLY A 362 9.81 2.38 15.53
C GLY A 362 10.55 2.71 16.84
N GLY A 363 11.89 2.73 16.80
CA GLY A 363 12.72 3.26 17.88
C GLY A 363 12.52 4.75 18.10
N ALA A 364 12.51 5.53 17.01
CA ALA A 364 12.28 6.97 17.07
C ALA A 364 10.88 7.32 17.60
N SER A 365 9.87 6.48 17.32
CA SER A 365 8.52 6.60 17.89
C SER A 365 8.53 6.49 19.42
N ALA A 366 9.28 5.55 19.98
CA ALA A 366 9.43 5.42 21.44
C ALA A 366 10.26 6.56 22.06
N ALA A 367 11.29 7.04 21.35
CA ALA A 367 12.06 8.21 21.77
C ALA A 367 11.19 9.47 21.81
N ALA A 368 10.32 9.70 20.82
CA ALA A 368 9.36 10.80 20.82
C ALA A 368 8.39 10.73 22.00
N CYS A 369 7.83 9.55 22.31
CA CYS A 369 7.03 9.33 23.53
C CYS A 369 7.79 9.69 24.82
N ASN A 370 9.11 9.56 24.85
CA ASN A 370 9.93 9.93 26.00
C ASN A 370 10.32 11.40 26.04
N ARG A 371 10.32 12.11 24.90
CA ARG A 371 10.85 13.47 24.76
C ARG A 371 9.77 14.54 24.76
N ASP A 372 8.64 14.28 24.10
CA ASP A 372 7.62 15.29 23.80
C ASP A 372 6.29 14.97 24.49
N ASP A 373 5.75 15.94 25.23
CA ASP A 373 4.48 15.76 25.93
C ASP A 373 3.23 15.85 25.04
N ARG A 374 3.35 16.40 23.82
CA ARG A 374 2.29 16.38 22.78
C ARG A 374 1.97 14.97 22.33
N VAL A 375 2.96 14.08 22.32
CA VAL A 375 2.79 12.68 21.93
C VAL A 375 2.11 11.92 23.08
N LEU A 376 0.91 11.43 22.83
CA LEU A 376 0.10 10.72 23.82
C LEU A 376 0.28 9.20 23.80
N ALA A 377 0.60 8.61 22.63
CA ALA A 377 0.78 7.17 22.44
C ALA A 377 1.72 6.87 21.26
N GLY A 378 2.44 5.75 21.34
CA GLY A 378 3.42 5.33 20.33
C GLY A 378 3.25 3.89 19.85
N ALA A 379 3.66 3.58 18.63
CA ALA A 379 3.73 2.19 18.15
C ALA A 379 4.96 1.89 17.29
N ALA A 380 5.41 0.63 17.30
CA ALA A 380 6.54 0.14 16.50
C ALA A 380 6.15 -1.08 15.67
N LEU A 381 6.41 -1.00 14.37
CA LEU A 381 6.39 -2.13 13.44
C LEU A 381 7.80 -2.72 13.39
N ASP A 382 8.00 -3.82 14.11
CA ASP A 382 9.27 -4.54 14.30
C ASP A 382 10.46 -3.62 14.64
N GLY A 383 10.22 -2.70 15.57
CA GLY A 383 11.15 -1.64 15.94
C GLY A 383 12.41 -2.11 16.66
N TYR A 384 13.50 -1.38 16.46
CA TYR A 384 14.74 -1.48 17.24
C TYR A 384 14.85 -0.28 18.18
N PHE A 385 15.28 -0.50 19.43
CA PHE A 385 15.25 0.54 20.46
C PHE A 385 16.65 0.95 20.91
N TYR A 386 16.81 2.25 21.13
CA TYR A 386 18.11 2.91 21.34
C TYR A 386 18.08 3.78 22.60
N SER A 387 19.27 4.07 23.15
CA SER A 387 19.48 5.12 24.16
C SER A 387 18.48 5.07 25.34
N ASP A 388 17.85 6.20 25.68
CA ASP A 388 16.99 6.38 26.85
C ASP A 388 15.78 5.44 26.89
N VAL A 389 15.26 5.00 25.74
CA VAL A 389 14.15 4.04 25.65
C VAL A 389 14.55 2.67 26.21
N VAL A 390 15.79 2.23 25.97
CA VAL A 390 16.34 0.98 26.52
C VAL A 390 16.60 1.14 28.02
N GLU A 391 16.96 2.33 28.46
CA GLU A 391 17.26 2.64 29.86
C GLU A 391 16.03 2.90 30.75
N ASN A 392 14.92 3.38 30.19
CA ASN A 392 13.76 3.83 30.95
C ASN A 392 12.43 3.15 30.53
N GLY A 393 12.41 2.48 29.37
CA GLY A 393 11.17 2.09 28.70
C GLY A 393 10.46 3.29 28.06
N SER A 394 9.19 3.11 27.72
CA SER A 394 8.31 4.22 27.32
C SER A 394 7.73 4.96 28.54
N LYS A 395 7.50 6.27 28.41
CA LYS A 395 6.72 7.10 29.35
C LYS A 395 5.23 7.19 28.98
N LYS A 396 4.86 6.78 27.77
CA LYS A 396 3.50 6.85 27.19
C LYS A 396 3.06 5.44 26.78
N PRO A 397 1.74 5.15 26.70
CA PRO A 397 1.23 3.92 26.13
C PRO A 397 1.94 3.52 24.83
N PHE A 398 2.38 2.25 24.74
CA PHE A 398 3.19 1.80 23.59
C PHE A 398 2.79 0.41 23.06
N LEU A 399 2.73 0.25 21.74
CA LEU A 399 2.44 -1.03 21.06
C LEU A 399 3.58 -1.47 20.14
N SER A 400 4.18 -2.62 20.42
CA SER A 400 5.16 -3.27 19.55
C SER A 400 4.55 -4.44 18.79
N LEU A 401 4.47 -4.34 17.45
CA LEU A 401 4.11 -5.45 16.57
C LEU A 401 5.40 -6.09 16.07
N LEU A 402 5.62 -7.38 16.33
CA LEU A 402 6.94 -8.02 16.16
C LEU A 402 6.97 -9.08 15.08
N ALA A 403 8.13 -9.23 14.43
CA ALA A 403 8.46 -10.38 13.61
C ALA A 403 8.72 -11.63 14.47
N ASP A 404 8.61 -12.80 13.84
CA ASP A 404 8.72 -14.08 14.52
C ASP A 404 10.07 -14.24 15.24
N GLY A 405 10.02 -14.54 16.54
CA GLY A 405 11.19 -14.70 17.40
C GLY A 405 12.02 -13.43 17.62
N HIS A 406 11.52 -12.20 17.35
CA HIS A 406 12.31 -10.99 17.56
C HIS A 406 12.54 -10.72 19.05
N PHE A 407 11.50 -10.81 19.88
CA PHE A 407 11.59 -10.57 21.33
C PHE A 407 12.68 -11.40 22.01
N GLU A 408 12.81 -12.67 21.67
CA GLU A 408 13.80 -13.59 22.23
C GLU A 408 15.24 -13.28 21.80
N ARG A 409 15.42 -12.54 20.70
CA ARG A 409 16.71 -12.22 20.09
C ARG A 409 17.23 -10.83 20.46
N ASP A 410 16.35 -9.87 20.74
CA ASP A 410 16.76 -8.51 21.07
C ASP A 410 16.67 -8.18 22.58
N ALA A 411 17.83 -8.00 23.20
CA ALA A 411 17.98 -7.59 24.59
C ALA A 411 17.63 -6.10 24.84
N SER A 412 17.53 -5.26 23.79
CA SER A 412 17.08 -3.87 23.88
C SER A 412 15.57 -3.81 24.11
N LEU A 413 14.80 -4.50 23.25
CA LEU A 413 13.37 -4.72 23.35
C LEU A 413 12.97 -5.44 24.66
N GLN A 414 13.70 -6.48 25.07
CA GLN A 414 13.48 -7.11 26.39
C GLN A 414 13.66 -6.13 27.55
N GLN A 415 14.62 -5.19 27.46
CA GLN A 415 14.81 -4.17 28.50
C GLN A 415 13.72 -3.10 28.46
N MET A 416 13.38 -2.56 27.29
CA MET A 416 12.25 -1.63 27.14
C MET A 416 10.97 -2.23 27.72
N TRP A 417 10.64 -3.48 27.35
CA TRP A 417 9.50 -4.21 27.88
C TRP A 417 9.52 -4.28 29.41
N ASN A 418 10.64 -4.73 30.01
CA ASN A 418 10.74 -4.86 31.45
C ASN A 418 10.68 -3.50 32.18
N ARG A 419 11.32 -2.44 31.65
CA ARG A 419 11.45 -1.14 32.31
C ARG A 419 10.22 -0.23 32.20
N THR A 420 9.49 -0.28 31.08
CA THR A 420 8.29 0.55 30.84
C THR A 420 7.28 0.46 31.99
N GLN A 421 6.75 1.59 32.46
CA GLN A 421 5.79 1.66 33.59
C GLN A 421 4.40 2.18 33.18
N SER A 422 4.25 2.74 31.98
CA SER A 422 2.96 2.93 31.32
C SER A 422 2.46 1.61 30.72
N ASP A 423 1.20 1.60 30.30
CA ASP A 423 0.59 0.55 29.49
C ASP A 423 1.52 0.15 28.32
N ILE A 424 1.80 -1.14 28.13
CA ILE A 424 2.60 -1.61 26.99
C ILE A 424 2.09 -2.95 26.45
N TYR A 425 2.07 -3.04 25.12
CA TYR A 425 1.48 -4.12 24.33
C TYR A 425 2.51 -4.73 23.40
N MET A 426 2.50 -6.05 23.25
CA MET A 426 3.41 -6.79 22.38
C MET A 426 2.64 -7.83 21.57
N ALA A 427 2.61 -7.67 20.25
CA ALA A 427 1.90 -8.52 19.30
C ALA A 427 2.90 -9.21 18.36
N THR A 428 3.33 -10.43 18.69
CA THR A 428 4.28 -11.20 17.88
C THR A 428 3.54 -12.05 16.84
N ALA A 429 3.73 -11.75 15.56
CA ALA A 429 3.06 -12.45 14.46
C ALA A 429 3.89 -13.65 13.97
N ALA A 430 3.38 -14.87 14.16
CA ALA A 430 4.04 -16.11 13.77
C ALA A 430 4.27 -16.16 12.24
N GLY A 431 5.50 -16.48 11.84
CA GLY A 431 5.93 -16.48 10.44
C GLY A 431 6.15 -15.10 9.82
N ALA A 432 6.01 -13.99 10.56
CA ALA A 432 6.40 -12.66 10.08
C ALA A 432 7.92 -12.46 10.11
N ALA A 433 8.41 -11.56 9.26
CA ALA A 433 9.80 -11.13 9.18
C ALA A 433 9.90 -9.61 9.07
N HIS A 434 11.09 -9.05 9.30
CA HIS A 434 11.30 -7.60 9.43
C HIS A 434 10.67 -6.78 8.29
N TYR A 435 10.96 -7.14 7.03
CA TYR A 435 10.44 -6.44 5.86
C TYR A 435 8.98 -6.79 5.51
N SER A 436 8.34 -7.78 6.14
CA SER A 436 6.94 -8.10 5.82
C SER A 436 5.92 -7.10 6.36
N TYR A 437 6.33 -6.18 7.25
CA TYR A 437 5.58 -4.98 7.62
C TYR A 437 5.65 -3.87 6.55
N THR A 438 5.73 -4.25 5.26
CA THR A 438 5.78 -3.34 4.11
C THR A 438 4.96 -3.88 2.94
N ASP A 439 4.45 -2.97 2.12
CA ASP A 439 3.72 -3.27 0.89
C ASP A 439 4.55 -4.03 -0.16
N VAL A 440 5.88 -4.06 -0.01
CA VAL A 440 6.78 -4.84 -0.88
C VAL A 440 6.45 -6.34 -0.83
N GLY A 441 5.94 -6.84 0.30
CA GLY A 441 5.47 -8.23 0.41
C GLY A 441 4.24 -8.52 -0.46
N LEU A 442 3.36 -7.54 -0.62
CA LEU A 442 2.21 -7.59 -1.53
C LEU A 442 2.66 -7.49 -3.00
N LEU A 443 3.61 -6.60 -3.30
CA LEU A 443 4.17 -6.46 -4.64
C LEU A 443 4.87 -7.74 -5.11
N LEU A 444 5.77 -8.31 -4.30
CA LEU A 444 6.46 -9.57 -4.61
C LEU A 444 5.46 -10.72 -4.80
N THR A 445 4.38 -10.71 -4.03
CA THR A 445 3.21 -11.59 -4.22
C THR A 445 2.57 -11.43 -5.59
N HIS A 446 2.54 -10.25 -6.20
CA HIS A 446 2.00 -10.00 -7.53
C HIS A 446 3.03 -10.30 -8.65
N VAL A 447 4.21 -9.67 -8.60
CA VAL A 447 5.20 -9.68 -9.70
C VAL A 447 6.14 -10.87 -9.71
N ALA A 448 6.39 -11.49 -8.55
CA ALA A 448 7.37 -12.58 -8.39
C ALA A 448 6.88 -13.80 -7.56
N PRO A 449 5.62 -14.28 -7.70
CA PRO A 449 5.01 -15.31 -6.84
C PRO A 449 5.64 -16.71 -6.91
N LEU A 450 6.59 -16.94 -7.82
CA LEU A 450 7.39 -18.17 -7.87
C LEU A 450 8.64 -18.12 -6.98
N ILE A 451 9.00 -16.94 -6.46
CA ILE A 451 10.07 -16.77 -5.48
C ILE A 451 9.50 -17.04 -4.08
N PRO A 452 10.06 -17.99 -3.28
CA PRO A 452 9.60 -18.23 -1.93
C PRO A 452 9.88 -17.02 -1.03
N ARG A 453 8.84 -16.43 -0.42
CA ARG A 453 8.91 -15.21 0.42
C ARG A 453 10.01 -15.26 1.49
N HIS A 454 10.17 -16.41 2.15
CA HIS A 454 11.18 -16.61 3.19
C HIS A 454 12.62 -16.55 2.66
N ALA A 455 12.85 -16.85 1.38
CA ALA A 455 14.18 -16.78 0.76
C ALA A 455 14.61 -15.36 0.39
N VAL A 456 13.72 -14.37 0.54
CA VAL A 456 13.95 -12.94 0.24
C VAL A 456 13.54 -12.02 1.40
N GLY A 457 13.44 -12.54 2.62
CA GLY A 457 13.25 -11.73 3.84
C GLY A 457 11.79 -11.44 4.26
N PHE A 458 10.79 -12.03 3.60
CA PHE A 458 9.36 -11.78 3.86
C PHE A 458 8.65 -12.91 4.62
N GLY A 459 9.40 -13.74 5.33
CA GLY A 459 8.84 -14.77 6.22
C GLY A 459 7.99 -15.83 5.52
N SER A 460 7.14 -16.50 6.29
CA SER A 460 6.20 -17.52 5.82
C SER A 460 4.74 -17.02 5.78
N ILE A 461 4.38 -16.06 6.65
CA ILE A 461 3.02 -15.47 6.72
C ILE A 461 2.57 -14.88 5.38
N GLU A 462 1.26 -14.81 5.16
CA GLU A 462 0.67 -14.13 4.00
C GLU A 462 0.80 -12.60 4.15
N PRO A 463 1.43 -11.87 3.22
CA PRO A 463 1.56 -10.42 3.34
C PRO A 463 0.22 -9.69 3.46
N ARG A 464 -0.86 -10.10 2.76
CA ARG A 464 -2.18 -9.47 2.97
C ARG A 464 -2.66 -9.70 4.41
N ARG A 465 -2.42 -10.90 4.96
CA ARG A 465 -2.79 -11.24 6.34
C ARG A 465 -1.95 -10.51 7.39
N LEU A 466 -0.66 -10.25 7.14
CA LEU A 466 0.14 -9.46 8.07
C LEU A 466 -0.25 -7.98 8.05
N ILE A 467 -0.62 -7.44 6.88
CA ILE A 467 -1.21 -6.09 6.83
C ILE A 467 -2.57 -6.06 7.55
N GLU A 468 -3.45 -7.05 7.36
CA GLU A 468 -4.71 -7.18 8.14
C GLU A 468 -4.47 -7.20 9.66
N ILE A 469 -3.39 -7.85 10.13
CA ILE A 469 -2.97 -7.84 11.54
C ILE A 469 -2.49 -6.45 11.95
N ALA A 470 -1.54 -5.88 11.20
CA ALA A 470 -0.91 -4.61 11.54
C ALA A 470 -1.91 -3.45 11.57
N ASN A 471 -2.84 -3.44 10.63
CA ASN A 471 -3.96 -2.50 10.55
C ASN A 471 -4.86 -2.62 11.79
N ALA A 472 -5.34 -3.83 12.11
CA ALA A 472 -6.26 -4.00 13.24
C ALA A 472 -5.62 -3.64 14.60
N TYR A 473 -4.37 -4.05 14.83
CA TYR A 473 -3.67 -3.75 16.09
C TYR A 473 -3.31 -2.27 16.23
N THR A 474 -2.80 -1.61 15.18
CA THR A 474 -2.50 -0.16 15.25
C THR A 474 -3.77 0.70 15.35
N LEU A 475 -4.82 0.36 14.60
CA LEU A 475 -6.11 1.05 14.66
C LEU A 475 -6.75 0.93 16.06
N ALA A 476 -6.89 -0.28 16.60
CA ALA A 476 -7.52 -0.49 17.91
C ALA A 476 -6.73 0.16 19.05
N PHE A 477 -5.41 0.24 18.93
CA PHE A 477 -4.54 0.93 19.89
C PHE A 477 -4.69 2.46 19.82
N PHE A 478 -4.57 3.06 18.63
CA PHE A 478 -4.74 4.51 18.52
C PHE A 478 -6.17 4.95 18.83
N ASP A 479 -7.20 4.16 18.47
CA ASP A 479 -8.59 4.46 18.82
C ASP A 479 -8.80 4.44 20.35
N ALA A 480 -8.13 3.56 21.08
CA ALA A 480 -8.18 3.55 22.54
C ALA A 480 -7.54 4.81 23.16
N TYR A 481 -6.36 5.22 22.70
CA TYR A 481 -5.59 6.31 23.34
C TYR A 481 -5.82 7.71 22.77
N LEU A 482 -6.26 7.85 21.52
CA LEU A 482 -6.49 9.14 20.86
C LEU A 482 -7.98 9.43 20.60
N LYS A 483 -8.83 8.39 20.50
CA LYS A 483 -10.30 8.53 20.36
C LYS A 483 -11.08 8.00 21.57
N GLU A 484 -10.40 7.72 22.69
CA GLU A 484 -10.98 7.30 23.98
C GLU A 484 -11.88 6.05 23.88
N GLN A 485 -11.62 5.16 22.93
CA GLN A 485 -12.41 3.94 22.72
C GLN A 485 -12.11 2.84 23.75
N PRO A 486 -13.03 1.89 23.98
CA PRO A 486 -12.80 0.80 24.93
C PRO A 486 -11.62 -0.08 24.54
N LEU A 487 -10.62 -0.16 25.43
CA LEU A 487 -9.41 -0.99 25.28
C LEU A 487 -9.72 -2.49 25.02
N ASP A 488 -10.91 -2.96 25.43
CA ASP A 488 -11.45 -4.28 25.08
C ASP A 488 -11.35 -4.61 23.58
N ALA A 489 -11.43 -3.62 22.68
CA ALA A 489 -11.24 -3.82 21.24
C ALA A 489 -9.85 -4.38 20.93
N LEU A 490 -8.80 -3.76 21.48
CA LEU A 490 -7.40 -4.19 21.35
C LEU A 490 -7.15 -5.52 22.07
N LEU A 491 -7.58 -5.65 23.33
CA LEU A 491 -7.30 -6.82 24.16
C LEU A 491 -7.90 -8.13 23.61
N ASN A 492 -8.99 -8.04 22.85
CA ASN A 492 -9.64 -9.22 22.25
C ASN A 492 -9.15 -9.55 20.82
N LEU A 493 -8.24 -8.79 20.22
CA LEU A 493 -7.73 -9.08 18.86
C LEU A 493 -7.04 -10.44 18.75
N ALA A 494 -6.34 -10.90 19.78
CA ALA A 494 -5.71 -12.23 19.78
C ALA A 494 -6.70 -13.39 19.56
N GLY A 495 -8.00 -13.20 19.89
CA GLY A 495 -9.06 -14.15 19.58
C GLY A 495 -9.47 -14.22 18.10
N GLN A 496 -9.05 -13.23 17.29
CA GLN A 496 -9.35 -13.10 15.86
C GLN A 496 -8.15 -13.43 14.96
N TYR A 497 -6.94 -13.36 15.52
CA TYR A 497 -5.66 -13.58 14.83
C TYR A 497 -4.88 -14.71 15.54
N PRO A 498 -5.20 -15.99 15.32
CA PRO A 498 -4.58 -17.12 16.03
C PRO A 498 -3.09 -17.31 15.73
N GLU A 499 -2.59 -16.66 14.67
CA GLU A 499 -1.18 -16.49 14.36
C GLU A 499 -0.45 -15.43 15.21
N VAL A 500 -1.12 -14.67 16.08
CA VAL A 500 -0.51 -13.66 16.94
C VAL A 500 -0.46 -14.13 18.40
N THR A 501 0.73 -14.11 19.00
CA THR A 501 0.88 -14.12 20.47
C THR A 501 0.83 -12.68 20.97
N PHE A 502 -0.03 -12.42 21.96
CA PHE A 502 -0.28 -11.08 22.47
C PHE A 502 -0.11 -11.02 23.98
N ASP A 503 0.87 -10.23 24.42
CA ASP A 503 1.18 -9.95 25.82
C ASP A 503 0.98 -8.46 26.10
N TYR A 504 0.56 -8.14 27.33
CA TYR A 504 0.40 -6.76 27.80
C TYR A 504 0.60 -6.66 29.32
N LYS A 505 0.89 -5.45 29.81
CA LYS A 505 1.00 -5.14 31.25
C LYS A 505 0.65 -3.69 31.55
#